data_AF-A0AA37RRG5-F1
#
_entry.id   AF-A0AA37RRG5-F1
#
_cell.length_a   1.000
_cell.length_b   1.000
_cell.length_c   1.000
_cell.angle_alpha   90.00
_cell.angle_beta   90.00
_cell.angle_gamma   90.00
#
_symmetry.space_group_name_H-M   'P 1'
#
loop_
_entity.id
_entity.type
_entity.pdbx_description
1 polymer ?
#
loop_
_entity_poly.entity_id
_entity_poly.type
_entity_poly.pdbx_seq_one_letter_code
_entity_poly.pdbx_strand_id
1 'polypeptide(L)'
;MKHGLIHASVAVMGTIGLVTAPAAQALPPVPLASECSQWGFAGRSIIDETGTPWYVEFYSGGLRAVGGATASNGSDTKKGVVRGGITEDGRYNVSVDYDNGQHQLYTGVVGLDGVASGVTSNGINAESGHRFTSRLDCLDP
;
A
#
# COMPACT_ATOMS: atom_id res chain seq x y z
N MET A 1 -67.57 33.66 10.41
CA MET A 1 -67.44 34.78 9.46
C MET A 1 -66.02 34.82 8.91
N LYS A 2 -65.87 35.17 7.61
CA LYS A 2 -64.70 35.07 6.70
C LYS A 2 -64.62 33.71 5.99
N HIS A 3 -65.28 33.55 4.83
CA HIS A 3 -64.95 34.03 3.47
C HIS A 3 -63.55 33.53 3.06
N GLY A 4 -63.31 32.86 1.93
CA GLY A 4 -64.09 32.61 0.73
C GLY A 4 -63.14 32.09 -0.36
N LEU A 5 -63.72 31.48 -1.39
CA LEU A 5 -63.15 30.86 -2.59
C LEU A 5 -61.85 31.47 -3.17
N ILE A 6 -61.00 30.61 -3.73
CA ILE A 6 -60.10 30.94 -4.84
C ILE A 6 -60.38 30.00 -6.03
N HIS A 7 -60.45 30.64 -7.21
CA HIS A 7 -60.82 30.14 -8.52
C HIS A 7 -59.89 29.05 -9.12
N ALA A 8 -60.51 28.15 -9.89
CA ALA A 8 -59.92 27.34 -10.98
C ALA A 8 -59.59 28.24 -12.20
N SER A 9 -58.85 27.93 -13.27
CA SER A 9 -58.42 26.75 -14.03
C SER A 9 -57.20 27.25 -14.88
N VAL A 10 -56.34 26.47 -15.54
CA VAL A 10 -56.54 25.77 -16.83
C VAL A 10 -55.20 25.07 -17.17
N ALA A 11 -55.33 23.89 -17.79
CA ALA A 11 -54.31 22.97 -18.23
C ALA A 11 -53.32 23.49 -19.30
N VAL A 12 -52.11 22.94 -19.32
CA VAL A 12 -51.38 22.69 -20.57
C VAL A 12 -50.80 21.27 -20.54
N MET A 13 -51.20 20.51 -21.56
CA MET A 13 -50.76 19.15 -21.87
C MET A 13 -49.26 19.17 -22.19
N GLY A 14 -48.45 18.59 -21.30
CA GLY A 14 -47.05 18.28 -21.58
C GLY A 14 -46.93 16.82 -21.99
N THR A 15 -46.57 16.59 -23.25
CA THR A 15 -46.44 15.31 -23.92
C THR A 15 -45.57 14.31 -23.15
N ILE A 16 -46.03 13.06 -23.11
CA ILE A 16 -45.22 11.89 -22.70
C ILE A 16 -44.15 11.69 -23.77
N GLY A 17 -43.01 12.39 -23.61
CA GLY A 17 -41.78 12.06 -24.31
C GLY A 17 -41.10 10.93 -23.57
N LEU A 18 -41.52 9.68 -23.82
CA LEU A 18 -40.73 8.52 -23.44
C LEU A 18 -39.49 8.52 -24.33
N VAL A 19 -38.43 9.20 -23.87
CA VAL A 19 -37.10 9.01 -24.45
C VAL A 19 -36.70 7.61 -24.03
N THR A 20 -36.80 6.65 -24.94
CA THR A 20 -36.08 5.39 -24.84
C THR A 20 -34.60 5.74 -24.85
N ALA A 21 -34.03 5.97 -23.68
CA ALA A 21 -32.59 6.03 -23.55
C ALA A 21 -32.06 4.70 -24.11
N PRO A 22 -31.08 4.71 -25.04
CA PRO A 22 -30.40 3.47 -25.39
C PRO A 22 -29.94 2.85 -24.09
N ALA A 23 -30.25 1.58 -23.88
CA ALA A 23 -29.74 0.83 -22.75
C ALA A 23 -28.23 1.04 -22.75
N ALA A 24 -27.75 1.90 -21.84
CA ALA A 24 -26.35 2.00 -21.55
C ALA A 24 -25.99 0.62 -21.04
N GLN A 25 -25.35 -0.16 -21.89
CA GLN A 25 -24.77 -1.43 -21.52
C GLN A 25 -23.74 -1.05 -20.46
N ALA A 26 -24.14 -1.17 -19.19
CA ALA A 26 -23.22 -1.08 -18.08
C ALA A 26 -22.18 -2.15 -18.37
N LEU A 27 -21.01 -1.73 -18.83
CA LEU A 27 -19.86 -2.61 -18.95
C LEU A 27 -19.79 -3.34 -17.61
N PRO A 28 -19.72 -4.69 -17.61
CA PRO A 28 -19.53 -5.41 -16.36
C PRO A 28 -18.35 -4.75 -15.64
N PRO A 29 -18.45 -4.49 -14.33
CA PRO A 29 -17.35 -3.90 -13.60
C PRO A 29 -16.12 -4.74 -13.93
N VAL A 30 -15.12 -4.10 -14.55
CA VAL A 30 -13.84 -4.75 -14.79
C VAL A 30 -13.42 -5.27 -13.42
N PRO A 31 -13.17 -6.58 -13.26
CA PRO A 31 -12.67 -7.08 -11.99
C PRO A 31 -11.41 -6.27 -11.71
N LEU A 32 -11.50 -5.40 -10.70
CA LEU A 32 -10.34 -4.77 -10.10
C LEU A 32 -9.41 -5.94 -9.79
N ALA A 33 -8.15 -5.87 -10.26
CA ALA A 33 -7.18 -6.97 -10.20
C ALA A 33 -7.31 -7.73 -8.88
N SER A 34 -7.25 -9.08 -8.91
CA SER A 34 -7.51 -9.89 -7.71
C SER A 34 -6.73 -9.32 -6.54
N GLU A 35 -7.47 -8.89 -5.52
CA GLU A 35 -6.88 -8.23 -4.37
C GLU A 35 -6.06 -9.29 -3.66
N CYS A 36 -4.74 -9.21 -3.79
CA CYS A 36 -3.87 -10.15 -3.10
C CYS A 36 -4.15 -10.09 -1.60
N SER A 37 -4.63 -11.20 -1.04
CA SER A 37 -4.95 -11.32 0.38
C SER A 37 -3.68 -11.42 1.23
N GLN A 38 -2.58 -11.91 0.63
CA GLN A 38 -1.32 -12.10 1.35
C GLN A 38 -0.08 -11.85 0.49
N TRP A 39 0.70 -10.84 0.89
CA TRP A 39 1.99 -10.52 0.27
C TRP A 39 3.17 -11.18 0.99
N GLY A 40 4.24 -11.47 0.25
CA GLY A 40 5.47 -12.05 0.78
C GLY A 40 6.73 -11.58 0.06
N PHE A 41 7.88 -11.80 0.70
CA PHE A 41 9.19 -11.59 0.09
C PHE A 41 9.45 -12.63 -1.02
N ALA A 42 10.05 -12.15 -2.11
CA ALA A 42 10.29 -12.89 -3.35
C ALA A 42 11.80 -13.06 -3.64
N GLY A 43 12.61 -13.25 -2.61
CA GLY A 43 14.07 -13.32 -2.72
C GLY A 43 14.74 -11.99 -2.36
N ARG A 44 15.45 -11.38 -3.32
CA ARG A 44 16.22 -10.15 -3.09
C ARG A 44 15.26 -9.01 -2.73
N SER A 45 15.44 -8.47 -1.55
CA SER A 45 14.67 -7.34 -1.02
C SER A 45 15.58 -6.14 -0.81
N ILE A 46 15.14 -4.97 -1.27
CA ILE A 46 15.90 -3.71 -1.15
C ILE A 46 15.01 -2.65 -0.53
N ILE A 47 15.45 -2.11 0.60
CA ILE A 47 14.85 -0.96 1.28
C ILE A 47 15.65 0.29 0.91
N ASP A 48 14.99 1.29 0.33
CA ASP A 48 15.54 2.62 0.07
C ASP A 48 15.14 3.56 1.21
N GLU A 49 16.12 4.04 1.98
CA GLU A 49 15.93 5.03 3.05
C GLU A 49 15.79 6.43 2.45
N THR A 50 14.57 6.74 2.03
CA THR A 50 14.25 7.95 1.26
C THR A 50 14.71 9.22 1.98
N GLY A 51 15.49 10.05 1.28
CA GLY A 51 16.08 11.27 1.84
C GLY A 51 17.47 11.05 2.45
N THR A 52 17.97 9.82 2.43
CA THR A 52 19.36 9.47 2.74
C THR A 52 20.00 8.78 1.52
N PRO A 53 21.34 8.62 1.49
CA PRO A 53 21.99 7.82 0.44
C PRO A 53 21.98 6.31 0.73
N TRP A 54 21.37 5.86 1.84
CA TRP A 54 21.44 4.46 2.28
C TRP A 54 20.37 3.58 1.64
N TYR A 55 20.78 2.37 1.28
CA TYR A 55 19.88 1.28 0.94
C TYR A 55 20.29 0.03 1.69
N VAL A 56 19.30 -0.81 2.04
CA VAL A 56 19.49 -2.07 2.74
C VAL A 56 19.05 -3.23 1.88
N GLU A 57 19.95 -4.16 1.66
CA GLU A 57 19.71 -5.39 0.91
C GLU A 57 19.69 -6.61 1.84
N PHE A 58 18.71 -7.48 1.64
CA PHE A 58 18.65 -8.80 2.24
C PHE A 58 17.94 -9.78 1.31
N TYR A 59 18.03 -11.08 1.60
CA TYR A 59 17.35 -12.14 0.84
C TYR A 59 16.42 -12.89 1.77
N SER A 60 15.15 -13.02 1.39
CA SER A 60 14.14 -13.72 2.18
C SER A 60 12.98 -14.19 1.31
N GLY A 61 12.22 -15.16 1.80
CA GLY A 61 11.09 -15.76 1.08
C GLY A 61 9.87 -15.91 1.97
N GLY A 62 8.68 -15.75 1.39
CA GLY A 62 7.42 -15.85 2.12
C GLY A 62 7.23 -14.70 3.11
N LEU A 63 6.68 -14.97 4.28
CA LEU A 63 6.31 -13.92 5.24
C LEU A 63 7.46 -13.42 6.13
N ARG A 64 8.59 -14.11 6.17
CA ARG A 64 9.64 -13.86 7.17
C ARG A 64 10.89 -13.27 6.55
N ALA A 65 11.39 -12.20 7.15
CA ALA A 65 12.70 -11.65 6.87
C ALA A 65 13.69 -12.22 7.90
N VAL A 66 14.56 -13.14 7.48
CA VAL A 66 15.56 -13.76 8.37
C VAL A 66 16.85 -14.00 7.59
N GLY A 67 17.98 -13.54 8.12
CA GLY A 67 19.30 -13.83 7.57
C GLY A 67 20.27 -12.66 7.70
N GLY A 68 21.24 -12.61 6.79
CA GLY A 68 22.15 -11.47 6.68
C GLY A 68 21.53 -10.30 5.93
N ALA A 69 21.87 -9.08 6.35
CA ALA A 69 21.58 -7.85 5.63
C ALA A 69 22.86 -7.04 5.42
N THR A 70 22.86 -6.24 4.36
CA THR A 70 23.92 -5.27 4.06
C THR A 70 23.30 -3.92 3.76
N ALA A 71 23.71 -2.89 4.50
CA ALA A 71 23.40 -1.50 4.18
C ALA A 71 24.59 -0.87 3.45
N SER A 72 24.34 -0.05 2.42
CA SER A 72 25.39 0.71 1.75
C SER A 72 24.89 2.09 1.31
N ASN A 73 25.82 3.05 1.20
CA ASN A 73 25.58 4.38 0.64
C ASN A 73 26.48 4.72 -0.56
N GLY A 74 27.13 3.71 -1.14
CA GLY A 74 28.11 3.86 -2.23
C GLY A 74 29.56 4.07 -1.78
N SER A 75 29.78 4.60 -0.57
CA SER A 75 31.12 4.81 0.01
C SER A 75 31.39 3.88 1.20
N ASP A 76 30.35 3.59 1.97
CA ASP A 76 30.38 2.80 3.19
C ASP A 76 29.45 1.60 3.09
N THR A 77 29.76 0.58 3.89
CA THR A 77 28.93 -0.62 4.05
C THR A 77 28.83 -1.02 5.51
N LYS A 78 27.64 -1.46 5.93
CA LYS A 78 27.38 -2.08 7.24
C LYS A 78 26.74 -3.43 7.03
N LYS A 79 27.17 -4.44 7.78
CA LYS A 79 26.58 -5.78 7.77
C LYS A 79 25.85 -6.03 9.07
N GLY A 80 24.87 -6.92 9.03
CA GLY A 80 24.07 -7.27 10.18
C GLY A 80 23.13 -8.42 9.94
N VAL A 81 22.24 -8.64 10.89
CA VAL A 81 21.20 -9.67 10.86
C VAL A 81 19.84 -9.01 10.71
N VAL A 82 19.08 -9.45 9.71
CA VAL A 82 17.68 -9.05 9.51
C VAL A 82 16.72 -10.00 10.23
N ARG A 83 15.68 -9.44 10.83
CA ARG A 83 14.59 -10.16 11.51
C ARG A 83 13.25 -9.49 11.21
N GLY A 84 12.17 -10.24 11.37
CA GLY A 84 10.81 -9.72 11.26
C GLY A 84 10.05 -10.32 10.08
N GLY A 85 9.16 -9.55 9.48
CA GLY A 85 8.34 -10.06 8.38
C GLY A 85 7.19 -9.17 7.94
N ILE A 86 6.32 -9.77 7.13
CA ILE A 86 5.04 -9.24 6.67
C ILE A 86 3.93 -10.01 7.40
N THR A 87 2.95 -9.28 7.91
CA THR A 87 1.74 -9.84 8.54
C THR A 87 0.64 -10.03 7.50
N GLU A 88 -0.36 -10.86 7.83
CA GLU A 88 -1.48 -11.17 6.95
C GLU A 88 -2.30 -9.92 6.56
N ASP A 89 -2.35 -8.89 7.39
CA ASP A 89 -3.01 -7.62 7.09
C ASP A 89 -2.17 -6.67 6.21
N GLY A 90 -1.08 -7.16 5.62
CA GLY A 90 -0.22 -6.40 4.71
C GLY A 90 0.66 -5.36 5.41
N ARG A 91 0.82 -5.41 6.73
CA ARG A 91 1.83 -4.62 7.42
C ARG A 91 3.16 -5.34 7.37
N TYR A 92 4.26 -4.61 7.43
CA TYR A 92 5.57 -5.22 7.68
C TYR A 92 6.28 -4.54 8.83
N ASN A 93 7.12 -5.34 9.48
CA ASN A 93 7.99 -4.93 10.56
C ASN A 93 9.28 -5.73 10.39
N VAL A 94 10.33 -5.06 9.93
CA VAL A 94 11.64 -5.64 9.67
C VAL A 94 12.66 -4.86 10.47
N SER A 95 13.53 -5.54 11.21
CA SER A 95 14.62 -4.92 11.93
C SER A 95 15.96 -5.45 11.43
N VAL A 96 17.00 -4.61 11.52
CA VAL A 96 18.38 -4.98 11.22
C VAL A 96 19.25 -4.60 12.41
N ASP A 97 19.89 -5.60 12.99
CA ASP A 97 20.92 -5.44 14.01
C ASP A 97 22.28 -5.48 13.33
N TYR A 98 22.97 -4.35 13.24
CA TYR A 98 24.27 -4.23 12.58
C TYR A 98 25.41 -4.66 13.50
N ASP A 99 26.48 -5.19 12.90
CA ASP A 99 27.67 -5.67 13.61
C ASP A 99 28.41 -4.57 14.39
N ASN A 100 28.17 -3.29 14.03
CA ASN A 100 28.71 -2.12 14.73
C ASN A 100 27.86 -1.70 15.96
N GLY A 101 26.83 -2.47 16.32
CA GLY A 101 25.92 -2.21 17.44
C GLY A 101 24.76 -1.27 17.12
N GLN A 102 24.64 -0.76 15.90
CA GLN A 102 23.48 0.04 15.49
C GLN A 102 22.27 -0.87 15.23
N HIS A 103 21.08 -0.35 15.55
CA HIS A 103 19.82 -1.02 15.29
C HIS A 103 18.95 -0.14 14.39
N GLN A 104 18.32 -0.75 13.38
CA GLN A 104 17.34 -0.08 12.53
C GLN A 104 16.07 -0.90 12.44
N LEU A 105 14.93 -0.22 12.52
CA LEU A 105 13.58 -0.75 12.42
C LEU A 105 12.88 -0.10 11.23
N TYR A 106 12.29 -0.93 10.38
CA TYR A 106 11.53 -0.56 9.21
C TYR A 106 10.11 -1.07 9.40
N THR A 107 9.15 -0.15 9.51
CA THR A 107 7.73 -0.50 9.63
C THR A 107 6.92 0.20 8.57
N GLY A 108 5.87 -0.46 8.08
CA GLY A 108 5.02 0.12 7.05
C GLY A 108 3.91 -0.79 6.58
N VAL A 109 3.41 -0.49 5.39
CA VAL A 109 2.32 -1.22 4.74
C VAL A 109 2.69 -1.58 3.31
N VAL A 110 2.18 -2.71 2.85
CA VAL A 110 2.26 -3.16 1.46
C VAL A 110 1.05 -2.63 0.71
N GLY A 111 1.30 -1.88 -0.37
CA GLY A 111 0.27 -1.43 -1.29
C GLY A 111 -0.32 -2.58 -2.10
N LEU A 112 -1.50 -2.36 -2.68
CA LEU A 112 -2.18 -3.33 -3.54
C LEU A 112 -1.37 -3.69 -4.81
N ASP A 113 -0.34 -2.91 -5.13
CA ASP A 113 0.60 -3.11 -6.23
C ASP A 113 1.83 -3.94 -5.83
N GLY A 114 1.88 -4.47 -4.59
CA GLY A 114 3.00 -5.22 -4.06
C GLY A 114 4.20 -4.34 -3.68
N VAL A 115 4.02 -3.02 -3.60
CA VAL A 115 5.07 -2.07 -3.19
C VAL A 115 4.88 -1.73 -1.71
N ALA A 116 5.90 -2.00 -0.89
CA ALA A 116 5.89 -1.63 0.51
C ALA A 116 6.48 -0.23 0.74
N SER A 117 5.89 0.55 1.64
CA SER A 117 6.39 1.85 2.06
C SER A 117 6.09 2.12 3.53
N GLY A 118 6.90 2.95 4.17
CA GLY A 118 6.83 3.10 5.61
C GLY A 118 7.79 4.10 6.21
N VAL A 119 8.07 3.92 7.49
CA VAL A 119 8.94 4.77 8.31
C VAL A 119 10.10 3.98 8.90
N THR A 120 11.27 4.59 8.87
CA THR A 120 12.49 4.03 9.44
C THR A 120 12.67 4.59 10.86
N SER A 121 13.26 3.82 11.78
CA SER A 121 13.55 4.27 13.14
C SER A 121 14.73 3.51 13.72
N ASN A 122 15.57 4.17 14.51
CA ASN A 122 16.69 3.52 15.21
C ASN A 122 16.32 3.11 16.66
N GLY A 123 15.03 3.06 16.99
CA GLY A 123 14.52 2.75 18.33
C GLY A 123 14.59 3.92 19.33
N ILE A 124 15.23 5.04 18.95
CA ILE A 124 15.33 6.26 19.76
C ILE A 124 14.56 7.39 19.08
N ASN A 125 14.72 7.55 17.77
CA ASN A 125 14.03 8.53 16.94
C ASN A 125 13.26 7.84 15.81
N ALA A 126 12.11 8.37 15.44
CA ALA A 126 11.49 8.07 14.15
C ALA A 126 12.22 8.89 13.08
N GLU A 127 12.81 8.23 12.09
CA GLU A 127 13.68 8.82 11.09
C GLU A 127 13.11 8.55 9.69
N SER A 128 12.58 9.60 9.04
CA SER A 128 12.22 9.64 7.61
C SER A 128 11.32 8.52 7.04
N GLY A 129 10.85 8.72 5.81
CA GLY A 129 10.15 7.69 5.06
C GLY A 129 11.14 6.70 4.43
N HIS A 130 10.69 5.49 4.13
CA HIS A 130 11.40 4.54 3.29
C HIS A 130 10.45 3.78 2.36
N ARG A 131 11.03 3.14 1.34
CA ARG A 131 10.28 2.36 0.36
C ARG A 131 11.02 1.09 0.01
N PHE A 132 10.30 -0.02 -0.11
CA PHE A 132 10.83 -1.21 -0.77
C PHE A 132 10.86 -0.96 -2.28
N THR A 133 12.04 -1.07 -2.87
CA THR A 133 12.21 -0.95 -4.32
C THR A 133 12.04 -2.29 -5.03
N SER A 134 12.22 -3.40 -4.30
CA SER A 134 11.83 -4.75 -4.72
C SER A 134 10.32 -4.95 -4.60
N ARG A 135 9.69 -5.53 -5.61
CA ARG A 135 8.29 -5.97 -5.51
C ARG A 135 8.16 -7.20 -4.60
N LEU A 136 7.08 -7.23 -3.85
CA LEU A 136 6.63 -8.41 -3.11
C LEU A 136 5.80 -9.31 -4.02
N ASP A 137 5.79 -10.61 -3.72
CA ASP A 137 4.99 -11.61 -4.43
C ASP A 137 3.65 -11.81 -3.73
N CYS A 138 2.61 -12.04 -4.54
CA CYS A 138 1.33 -12.46 -4.01
C CYS A 138 1.39 -13.95 -3.68
N LEU A 139 1.29 -14.28 -2.39
CA LEU A 139 1.29 -15.66 -1.90
C LEU A 139 -0.11 -16.28 -1.93
N ASP A 140 -1.15 -15.45 -1.74
CA ASP A 140 -2.56 -15.84 -1.78
C ASP A 140 -3.38 -14.79 -2.56
N PRO A 141 -3.88 -15.12 -3.78
CA PRO A 141 -4.50 -14.17 -4.73
C PRO A 141 -6.02 -13.97 -4.60
#